data_AF-A0A399F6C0-F1
#
_entry.id   AF-A0A399F6C0-F1
#
_cell.length_a   1.000
_cell.length_b   1.000
_cell.length_c   1.000
_cell.angle_alpha   90.00
_cell.angle_beta   90.00
_cell.angle_gamma   90.00
#
_symmetry.space_group_name_H-M   'P 1'
#
loop_
_entity.id
_entity.type
_entity.pdbx_description
1 polymer ?
#
loop_
_entity_poly.entity_id
_entity_poly.type
_entity_poly.pdbx_seq_one_letter_code
_entity_poly.pdbx_strand_id
1 'polypeptide(L)'
;MARRLQDFYAEAETALEFEPQNFQQMAGLVCFYDTGNWVYLRVSRDEQLGKTLNILTCDNGHYDEPLAQEIPIEGLGRVYLRVRFARETFSFAYSANGQDWQPIPLQFPAYKLSDDYCRGLGFTGTFIGLCAQDLSGSRLPADFDFFSYRAKE
;
A
#
# COMPACT_ATOMS: atom_id res chain seq x y z
N MET A 1 3.22 7.40 -8.61
CA MET A 1 2.86 8.80 -8.31
C MET A 1 2.61 8.92 -6.81
N ALA A 2 2.99 10.00 -6.14
CA ALA A 2 2.73 10.16 -4.71
C ALA A 2 2.50 11.62 -4.31
N ARG A 3 1.89 11.84 -3.14
CA ARG A 3 1.76 13.16 -2.49
C ARG A 3 2.21 13.09 -1.03
N ARG A 4 2.54 14.24 -0.45
CA ARG A 4 2.94 14.35 0.97
C ARG A 4 1.77 14.01 1.90
N LEU A 5 2.08 13.35 3.01
CA LEU A 5 1.25 13.35 4.22
C LEU A 5 1.42 14.71 4.90
N GLN A 6 0.33 15.47 5.07
CA GLN A 6 0.37 16.83 5.62
C GLN A 6 -0.31 16.95 6.99
N ASP A 7 -1.06 15.91 7.39
CA ASP A 7 -1.85 15.86 8.62
C ASP A 7 -1.57 14.56 9.37
N PHE A 8 -1.50 14.62 10.70
CA PHE A 8 -1.31 13.43 11.55
C PHE A 8 -2.50 12.46 11.50
N TYR A 9 -3.69 13.00 11.24
CA TYR A 9 -4.92 12.25 11.03
C TYR A 9 -5.32 12.44 9.58
N ALA A 10 -5.19 11.38 8.78
CA ALA A 10 -5.42 11.46 7.35
C ALA A 10 -5.92 10.12 6.81
N GLU A 11 -6.62 10.18 5.69
CA GLU A 11 -7.11 9.02 4.97
C GLU A 11 -6.85 9.21 3.49
N ALA A 12 -6.29 8.18 2.84
CA ALA A 12 -6.13 8.15 1.39
C ALA A 12 -6.77 6.89 0.83
N GLU A 13 -7.49 7.04 -0.29
CA GLU A 13 -8.22 5.97 -0.95
C GLU A 13 -8.03 6.01 -2.47
N THR A 14 -8.08 4.84 -3.09
CA THR A 14 -8.03 4.65 -4.54
C THR A 14 -8.92 3.46 -4.94
N ALA A 15 -9.28 3.36 -6.21
CA ALA A 15 -9.74 2.12 -6.82
C ALA A 15 -8.72 1.64 -7.85
N LEU A 16 -8.49 0.33 -7.92
CA LEU A 16 -7.47 -0.31 -8.74
C LEU A 16 -8.10 -1.43 -9.57
N GLU A 17 -7.88 -1.38 -10.88
CA GLU A 17 -8.08 -2.49 -11.82
C GLU A 17 -6.71 -3.00 -12.25
N PHE A 18 -6.43 -4.27 -11.95
CA PHE A 18 -5.12 -4.88 -12.17
C PHE A 18 -5.26 -6.39 -12.23
N GLU A 19 -4.81 -7.01 -13.33
CA GLU A 19 -4.93 -8.46 -13.56
C GLU A 19 -3.55 -9.11 -13.62
N PRO A 20 -2.89 -9.33 -12.47
CA PRO A 20 -1.56 -9.93 -12.42
C PRO A 20 -1.62 -11.39 -12.88
N GLN A 21 -0.62 -11.77 -13.67
CA GLN A 21 -0.46 -13.09 -14.26
C GLN A 21 0.57 -13.95 -13.50
N ASN A 22 1.38 -13.34 -12.64
CA ASN A 22 2.36 -14.01 -11.78
C ASN A 22 2.77 -13.10 -10.61
N PHE A 23 3.52 -13.65 -9.65
CA PHE A 23 3.95 -12.95 -8.43
C PHE A 23 4.90 -11.75 -8.68
N GLN A 24 5.51 -11.64 -9.86
CA GLN A 24 6.43 -10.56 -10.21
C GLN A 24 5.70 -9.25 -10.59
N GLN A 25 4.37 -9.29 -10.67
CA GLN A 25 3.52 -8.19 -11.08
C GLN A 25 2.68 -7.72 -9.90
N MET A 26 2.86 -6.48 -9.50
CA MET A 26 2.19 -5.92 -8.33
C MET A 26 1.80 -4.46 -8.53
N ALA A 27 0.65 -4.07 -8.02
CA ALA A 27 0.18 -2.68 -8.03
C ALA A 27 -0.65 -2.37 -6.79
N GLY A 28 -0.65 -1.12 -6.31
CA GLY A 28 -1.46 -0.73 -5.16
C GLY A 28 -1.08 0.59 -4.51
N LEU A 29 -1.26 0.64 -3.19
CA LEU A 29 -1.17 1.84 -2.35
C LEU A 29 0.03 1.74 -1.39
N VAL A 30 0.93 2.72 -1.44
CA VAL A 30 2.17 2.73 -0.68
C VAL A 30 2.27 3.93 0.26
N CYS A 31 2.73 3.70 1.49
CA CYS A 31 3.29 4.73 2.37
C CYS A 31 4.81 4.67 2.25
N PHE A 32 5.41 5.72 1.71
CA PHE A 32 6.79 5.73 1.25
C PHE A 32 7.54 6.89 1.91
N TYR A 33 8.72 6.59 2.47
CA TYR A 33 9.65 7.61 2.91
C TYR A 33 10.85 7.67 1.95
N ASP A 34 11.59 6.56 1.84
CA ASP A 34 12.71 6.36 0.91
C ASP A 34 12.78 4.89 0.48
N THR A 35 13.81 4.50 -0.28
CA THR A 35 13.95 3.12 -0.77
C THR A 35 14.23 2.10 0.34
N GLY A 36 14.68 2.55 1.51
CA GLY A 36 14.90 1.72 2.69
C GLY A 36 13.73 1.69 3.66
N ASN A 37 12.70 2.53 3.48
CA ASN A 37 11.61 2.72 4.44
C ASN A 37 10.26 2.94 3.73
N TRP A 38 9.44 1.89 3.69
CA TRP A 38 8.11 1.93 3.08
C TRP A 38 7.22 0.78 3.56
N VAL A 39 5.89 0.97 3.43
CA VAL A 39 4.87 -0.05 3.64
C VAL A 39 3.90 -0.02 2.46
N TYR A 40 3.66 -1.17 1.83
CA TYR A 40 2.97 -1.27 0.55
C TYR A 40 1.86 -2.32 0.60
N LEU A 41 0.60 -1.87 0.49
CA LEU A 41 -0.53 -2.75 0.19
C LEU A 41 -0.59 -3.00 -1.32
N ARG A 42 -0.25 -4.24 -1.72
CA ARG A 42 -0.22 -4.66 -3.12
C ARG A 42 -1.35 -5.61 -3.46
N VAL A 43 -1.86 -5.51 -4.69
CA VAL A 43 -2.50 -6.60 -5.43
C VAL A 43 -1.42 -7.33 -6.21
N SER A 44 -1.42 -8.67 -6.18
CA SER A 44 -0.52 -9.53 -6.97
C SER A 44 -1.24 -10.84 -7.32
N ARG A 45 -0.47 -11.84 -7.76
CA ARG A 45 -0.95 -13.21 -7.99
C ARG A 45 -0.11 -14.22 -7.21
N ASP A 46 -0.80 -15.06 -6.45
CA ASP A 46 -0.29 -16.30 -5.87
C ASP A 46 -0.67 -17.50 -6.76
N GLU A 47 0.19 -18.51 -6.84
CA GLU A 47 -0.03 -19.66 -7.73
C GLU A 47 -1.25 -20.51 -7.33
N GLN A 48 -1.62 -20.55 -6.05
CA GLN A 48 -2.73 -21.37 -5.53
C GLN A 48 -4.01 -20.54 -5.34
N LEU A 49 -3.88 -19.34 -4.78
CA LEU A 49 -5.00 -18.47 -4.42
C LEU A 49 -5.46 -17.58 -5.58
N GLY A 50 -4.66 -17.46 -6.64
CA GLY A 50 -4.94 -16.56 -7.76
C GLY A 50 -4.66 -15.11 -7.40
N LYS A 51 -5.55 -14.18 -7.75
CA LYS A 51 -5.40 -12.76 -7.43
C LYS A 51 -5.54 -12.52 -5.92
N THR A 52 -4.58 -11.83 -5.34
CA THR A 52 -4.44 -11.67 -3.89
C THR A 52 -4.03 -10.26 -3.47
N LEU A 53 -4.29 -9.92 -2.21
CA LEU A 53 -3.70 -8.78 -1.51
C LEU A 53 -2.63 -9.27 -0.52
N ASN A 54 -1.56 -8.49 -0.41
CA ASN A 54 -0.56 -8.67 0.64
C ASN A 54 0.06 -7.31 1.06
N ILE A 55 0.72 -7.28 2.21
CA ILE A 55 1.53 -6.14 2.66
C ILE A 55 3.00 -6.49 2.48
N LEU A 56 3.73 -5.62 1.82
CA LEU A 56 5.18 -5.62 1.79
C LEU A 56 5.70 -4.49 2.69
N THR A 57 6.80 -4.72 3.39
CA THR A 57 7.47 -3.70 4.20
C THR A 57 8.96 -3.65 3.92
N CYS A 58 9.54 -2.47 4.08
CA CYS A 58 10.97 -2.27 4.18
C CYS A 58 11.24 -1.34 5.36
N ASP A 59 12.02 -1.80 6.32
CA ASP A 59 12.42 -1.06 7.52
C ASP A 59 13.94 -0.99 7.58
N ASN A 60 14.50 0.20 7.32
CA ASN A 60 15.94 0.41 7.19
C ASN A 60 16.64 -0.61 6.27
N GLY A 61 15.98 -1.00 5.18
CA GLY A 61 16.48 -2.00 4.23
C GLY A 61 16.15 -3.45 4.57
N HIS A 62 15.50 -3.71 5.72
CA HIS A 62 14.99 -5.03 6.06
C HIS A 62 13.62 -5.25 5.41
N TYR A 63 13.58 -6.12 4.41
CA TYR A 63 12.35 -6.52 3.74
C TYR A 63 11.58 -7.56 4.57
N ASP A 64 10.26 -7.41 4.65
CA ASP A 64 9.36 -8.40 5.29
C ASP A 64 7.96 -8.40 4.65
N GLU A 65 7.25 -9.53 4.77
CA GLU A 65 5.86 -9.75 4.35
C GLU A 65 5.02 -10.15 5.58
N PRO A 66 4.56 -9.17 6.38
CA PRO A 66 4.07 -9.43 7.74
C PRO A 66 2.72 -10.15 7.83
N LEU A 67 2.00 -10.33 6.71
CA LEU A 67 0.78 -11.12 6.73
C LEU A 67 1.12 -12.61 6.72
N ALA A 68 0.56 -13.35 7.68
CA ALA A 68 0.76 -14.80 7.76
C ALA A 68 0.22 -15.55 6.52
N GLN A 69 -0.81 -15.00 5.88
CA GLN A 69 -1.41 -15.52 4.65
C GLN A 69 -1.86 -14.37 3.76
N GLU A 70 -1.71 -14.54 2.45
CA GLU A 70 -2.28 -13.60 1.48
C GLU A 70 -3.81 -13.62 1.53
N ILE A 71 -4.43 -12.48 1.22
CA ILE A 71 -5.89 -12.33 1.24
C ILE A 71 -6.40 -12.55 -0.19
N PRO A 72 -7.13 -13.64 -0.48
CA PRO A 72 -7.65 -13.89 -1.82
C PRO A 72 -8.73 -12.87 -2.19
N ILE A 73 -8.59 -12.30 -3.38
CA ILE A 73 -9.55 -11.37 -4.00
C ILE A 73 -9.87 -11.76 -5.45
N GLU A 74 -9.64 -13.03 -5.79
CA GLU A 74 -9.95 -13.59 -7.10
C GLU A 74 -11.41 -13.36 -7.48
N GLY A 75 -11.65 -13.00 -8.75
CA GLY A 75 -12.96 -12.60 -9.25
C GLY A 75 -13.33 -11.12 -9.05
N LEU A 76 -12.58 -10.34 -8.25
CA LEU A 76 -12.76 -8.88 -8.21
C LEU A 76 -12.03 -8.22 -9.37
N GLY A 77 -12.75 -7.73 -10.38
CA GLY A 77 -12.14 -6.93 -11.46
C GLY A 77 -11.56 -5.60 -10.97
N ARG A 78 -12.19 -5.03 -9.93
CA ARG A 78 -11.79 -3.78 -9.28
C ARG A 78 -11.72 -3.98 -7.77
N VAL A 79 -10.71 -3.40 -7.13
CA VAL A 79 -10.57 -3.35 -5.68
C VAL A 79 -10.29 -1.94 -5.20
N TYR A 80 -10.94 -1.54 -4.11
CA TYR A 80 -10.69 -0.26 -3.44
C TYR A 80 -9.67 -0.47 -2.34
N LEU A 81 -8.68 0.41 -2.26
CA LEU A 81 -7.60 0.35 -1.28
C LEU A 81 -7.60 1.62 -0.44
N ARG A 82 -7.33 1.50 0.84
CA ARG A 82 -7.27 2.62 1.79
C ARG A 82 -6.11 2.49 2.73
N VAL A 83 -5.51 3.62 3.08
CA VAL A 83 -4.70 3.79 4.28
C VAL A 83 -5.30 4.88 5.17
N ARG A 84 -5.29 4.65 6.49
CA ARG A 84 -5.66 5.65 7.49
C ARG A 84 -4.52 5.87 8.46
N PHE A 85 -4.06 7.10 8.56
CA PHE A 85 -3.16 7.58 9.60
C PHE A 85 -3.98 8.06 10.80
N ALA A 86 -3.61 7.58 11.98
CA ALA A 86 -4.14 7.96 13.28
C ALA A 86 -2.95 8.29 14.19
N ARG A 87 -2.30 9.42 13.89
CA ARG A 87 -1.16 9.99 14.61
C ARG A 87 0.02 9.03 14.73
N GLU A 88 0.17 8.29 15.82
CA GLU A 88 1.31 7.38 16.04
C GLU A 88 1.30 6.15 15.14
N THR A 89 0.16 5.83 14.53
CA THR A 89 -0.01 4.60 13.76
C THR A 89 -0.75 4.83 12.46
N PHE A 90 -0.63 3.88 11.55
CA PHE A 90 -1.49 3.78 10.38
C PHE A 90 -1.85 2.32 10.07
N SER A 91 -2.96 2.12 9.37
CA SER A 91 -3.43 0.80 8.97
C SER A 91 -4.10 0.86 7.60
N PHE A 92 -4.17 -0.30 6.95
CA PHE A 92 -4.78 -0.44 5.64
C PHE A 92 -6.13 -1.14 5.71
N ALA A 93 -6.97 -0.88 4.70
CA ALA A 93 -8.21 -1.60 4.46
C ALA A 93 -8.44 -1.75 2.96
N TYR A 94 -9.27 -2.71 2.58
CA TYR A 94 -9.72 -2.89 1.20
C TYR A 94 -11.23 -3.04 1.13
N SER A 95 -11.81 -2.85 -0.06
CA SER A 95 -13.24 -3.04 -0.30
C SER A 95 -13.49 -3.51 -1.73
N ALA A 96 -14.53 -4.33 -1.94
CA ALA A 96 -14.98 -4.73 -3.27
C ALA A 96 -15.89 -3.68 -3.93
N ASN A 97 -16.55 -2.82 -3.13
CA ASN A 97 -17.57 -1.89 -3.59
C ASN A 97 -17.30 -0.42 -3.19
N GLY A 98 -16.23 -0.16 -2.43
CA GLY A 98 -15.86 1.16 -1.94
C GLY A 98 -16.69 1.63 -0.72
N GLN A 99 -17.60 0.80 -0.22
CA GLN A 99 -18.50 1.11 0.89
C GLN A 99 -18.22 0.21 2.09
N ASP A 100 -18.16 -1.11 1.87
CA ASP A 100 -17.91 -2.11 2.90
C ASP A 100 -16.42 -2.39 3.00
N TRP A 101 -15.79 -1.79 4.01
CA TRP A 101 -14.34 -1.83 4.19
C TRP A 101 -13.93 -2.97 5.12
N GLN A 102 -13.04 -3.82 4.63
CA GLN A 102 -12.41 -4.89 5.38
C GLN A 102 -11.02 -4.44 5.84
N PRO A 103 -10.76 -4.37 7.16
CA PRO A 103 -9.44 -3.99 7.66
C PRO A 103 -8.41 -5.08 7.37
N ILE A 104 -7.21 -4.68 6.99
CA ILE A 104 -6.04 -5.56 7.06
C ILE A 104 -5.62 -5.62 8.54
N PRO A 105 -5.46 -6.81 9.16
CA PRO A 105 -5.26 -6.96 10.60
C PRO A 105 -3.82 -6.64 11.04
N LEU A 106 -3.27 -5.53 10.55
CA LEU A 106 -1.94 -5.02 10.85
C LEU A 106 -2.00 -3.52 11.12
N GLN A 107 -1.19 -3.09 12.07
CA GLN A 107 -1.02 -1.69 12.43
C GLN A 107 0.47 -1.35 12.41
N PHE A 108 0.81 -0.26 11.75
CA PHE A 108 2.19 0.15 11.53
C PHE A 108 2.49 1.40 12.34
N PRO A 109 3.65 1.47 13.02
CA PRO A 109 4.09 2.69 13.67
C PRO A 109 4.47 3.75 12.64
N ALA A 110 3.81 4.92 12.69
CA ALA A 110 4.03 6.01 11.74
C ALA A 110 5.44 6.61 11.86
N TYR A 111 6.05 6.59 13.06
CA TYR A 111 7.39 7.14 13.28
C TYR A 111 8.46 6.42 12.45
N LYS A 112 8.22 5.20 11.96
CA LYS A 112 9.17 4.50 11.08
C LYS A 112 9.33 5.13 9.70
N LEU A 113 8.42 6.04 9.32
CA LEU A 113 8.47 6.79 8.06
C LEU A 113 8.79 8.27 8.31
N SER A 114 9.74 8.56 9.20
CA SER A 114 10.11 9.92 9.63
C SER A 114 11.59 10.22 9.45
N ASP A 115 11.91 11.51 9.42
CA ASP A 115 13.28 11.99 9.26
C ASP A 115 14.22 11.49 10.38
N ASP A 116 13.71 11.40 11.62
CA ASP A 116 14.45 10.95 12.79
C ASP A 116 14.78 9.45 12.76
N TYR A 117 13.89 8.63 12.20
CA TYR A 117 14.05 7.18 12.18
C TYR A 117 14.88 6.70 11.00
N CYS A 118 14.62 7.24 9.81
CA CYS A 118 15.20 6.75 8.57
C CYS A 118 16.66 7.22 8.44
N ARG A 119 17.59 6.40 8.95
CA ARG A 119 19.05 6.65 8.98
C ARG A 119 19.48 7.90 9.79
N GLY A 120 18.58 8.48 10.57
CA GLY A 120 18.87 9.56 11.54
C GLY A 120 19.12 10.95 10.96
N LEU A 121 19.03 11.13 9.63
CA LEU A 121 19.18 12.42 8.94
C LEU A 121 18.31 12.46 7.68
N GLY A 122 17.00 12.45 7.90
CA GLY A 122 16.02 12.69 6.85
C GLY A 122 15.86 14.15 6.44
N PHE A 123 15.39 14.37 5.20
CA PHE A 123 15.14 15.71 4.67
C PHE A 123 13.84 15.77 3.85
N THR A 124 12.93 14.81 4.04
CA THR A 124 11.74 14.67 3.19
C THR A 124 10.46 14.57 4.00
N GLY A 125 10.22 13.42 4.63
CA GLY A 125 8.95 13.06 5.25
C GLY A 125 8.10 12.09 4.42
N THR A 126 7.03 11.58 5.02
CA THR A 126 6.19 10.53 4.46
C THR A 126 5.37 10.99 3.25
N PHE A 127 5.32 10.15 2.23
CA PHE A 127 4.43 10.25 1.09
C PHE A 127 3.44 9.09 1.07
N ILE A 128 2.23 9.34 0.56
CA ILE A 128 1.26 8.31 0.21
C ILE A 128 1.11 8.31 -1.30
N GLY A 129 1.18 7.14 -1.92
CA GLY A 129 1.23 7.05 -3.37
C GLY A 129 0.63 5.79 -3.97
N LEU A 130 0.46 5.87 -5.28
CA LEU A 130 0.08 4.79 -6.17
C LEU A 130 1.33 4.29 -6.88
N CYS A 131 1.52 2.99 -6.91
CA CYS A 131 2.64 2.37 -7.60
C CYS A 131 2.23 1.07 -8.29
N ALA A 132 2.97 0.75 -9.34
CA ALA A 132 2.88 -0.49 -10.08
C ALA A 132 4.29 -0.92 -10.48
N GLN A 133 4.59 -2.20 -10.31
CA GLN A 133 5.87 -2.82 -10.60
C GLN A 133 5.60 -4.11 -11.37
N ASP A 134 6.30 -4.28 -12.48
CA ASP A 134 6.32 -5.51 -13.23
C ASP A 134 7.77 -5.94 -13.44
N LEU A 135 8.22 -6.87 -12.58
CA LEU A 135 9.60 -7.37 -12.60
C LEU A 135 9.84 -8.39 -13.71
N SER A 136 8.78 -8.90 -14.35
CA SER A 136 8.88 -9.79 -15.51
C SER A 136 9.26 -9.05 -16.79
N GLY A 137 9.10 -7.73 -16.81
CA GLY A 137 9.34 -6.87 -17.97
C GLY A 137 8.20 -6.81 -18.97
N SER A 138 7.05 -7.45 -18.70
CA SER A 138 5.89 -7.44 -19.60
C SER A 138 5.17 -6.09 -19.68
N ARG A 139 5.47 -5.17 -18.74
CA ARG A 139 4.87 -3.83 -18.59
C ARG A 139 3.36 -3.90 -18.42
N LEU A 140 2.89 -4.83 -17.57
CA LEU A 140 1.48 -4.97 -17.27
C LEU A 140 0.90 -3.65 -16.71
N PRO A 141 -0.15 -3.07 -17.33
CA PRO A 141 -0.75 -1.85 -16.85
C PRO A 141 -1.54 -2.08 -15.56
N ALA A 142 -1.59 -1.04 -14.72
CA ALA A 142 -2.43 -0.95 -13.54
C ALA A 142 -3.22 0.35 -13.62
N ASP A 143 -4.54 0.24 -13.68
CA ASP A 143 -5.43 1.38 -13.88
C ASP A 143 -6.01 1.83 -12.55
N PHE A 144 -5.78 3.10 -12.21
CA PHE A 144 -6.28 3.72 -10.99
C PHE A 144 -7.30 4.80 -11.33
N ASP A 145 -8.55 4.58 -10.94
CA ASP A 145 -9.66 5.50 -11.28
C ASP A 145 -9.55 6.86 -10.60
N PHE A 146 -9.08 6.89 -9.36
CA PHE A 146 -8.98 8.11 -8.56
C PHE A 146 -7.92 7.97 -7.47
N PHE A 147 -7.46 9.11 -6.96
CA PHE A 147 -6.70 9.17 -5.72
C PHE A 147 -7.31 10.24 -4.83
N SER A 148 -7.88 9.85 -3.69
CA SER A 148 -8.44 10.78 -2.71
C SER A 148 -7.53 10.89 -1.50
N TYR A 149 -7.44 12.09 -0.94
CA TYR A 149 -6.73 12.35 0.31
C TYR A 149 -7.54 13.35 1.12
N ARG A 150 -7.86 12.99 2.36
CA ARG A 150 -8.66 13.80 3.28
C ARG A 150 -7.94 13.88 4.62
N ALA A 151 -7.71 15.10 5.10
CA ALA A 151 -7.43 15.31 6.51
C ALA A 151 -8.63 14.84 7.33
N LYS A 152 -8.38 14.29 8.52
CA LYS A 152 -9.40 13.88 9.49
C LYS A 152 -9.17 14.71 10.76
N GLU A 153 -10.25 15.06 11.44
CA GLU A 153 -10.20 15.66 12.78
C GLU A 153 -9.97 14.60 13.85
#